data_AF-A0A1U9NHM8-F1
#
_entry.id   AF-A0A1U9NHM8-F1
#
_cell.length_a   1.000
_cell.length_b   1.000
_cell.length_c   1.000
_cell.angle_alpha   90.00
_cell.angle_beta   90.00
_cell.angle_gamma   90.00
#
_symmetry.space_group_name_H-M   'P 1'
#
loop_
_entity.id
_entity.type
_entity.pdbx_description
1 polymer ?
#
loop_
_entity_poly.entity_id
_entity_poly.type
_entity_poly.pdbx_seq_one_letter_code
_entity_poly.pdbx_strand_id
1 'polypeptide(L)'
;MLVCFGSAWPVSVYRSWVSRTAAGKSLAFMIIICTGYIAGFFHKVYFNFDGVIYLYALNALLVFADIMLYLRNKRLDQLRAS
;
A
#
# COMPACT_ATOMS: atom_id res chain seq x y z
N MET A 1 -2.34 7.89 14.65
CA MET A 1 -2.99 7.17 13.53
C MET A 1 -1.97 6.64 12.51
N LEU A 2 -1.16 7.50 11.87
CA LEU A 2 -0.28 7.10 10.74
C LEU A 2 0.75 6.01 11.07
N VAL A 3 1.27 5.97 12.30
CA VAL A 3 2.24 4.93 12.71
C VAL A 3 1.56 3.57 12.84
N CYS A 4 0.47 3.49 13.62
CA CYS A 4 -0.26 2.23 13.82
C CYS A 4 -0.98 1.76 12.56
N PHE A 5 -1.43 2.68 11.71
CA PHE A 5 -1.97 2.33 10.41
C PHE A 5 -0.85 1.92 9.44
N GLY A 6 0.31 2.57 9.56
CA GLY A 6 1.50 2.26 8.78
C GLY A 6 2.11 0.90 9.07
N SER A 7 2.02 0.41 10.30
CA SER A 7 2.50 -0.93 10.67
C SER A 7 1.66 -2.06 10.06
N ALA A 8 0.44 -1.79 9.56
CA ALA A 8 -0.35 -2.77 8.84
C ALA A 8 0.25 -3.11 7.46
N TRP A 9 0.92 -2.17 6.79
CA TRP A 9 1.45 -2.39 5.44
C TRP A 9 2.63 -3.35 5.37
N PRO A 10 3.65 -3.29 6.25
CA PRO A 10 4.72 -4.30 6.28
C PRO A 10 4.18 -5.71 6.44
N VAL A 11 3.17 -5.89 7.31
CA VAL A 11 2.49 -7.17 7.50
C VAL A 11 1.74 -7.59 6.23
N SER A 12 1.03 -6.65 5.59
CA SER A 12 0.30 -6.92 4.34
C SER A 12 1.24 -7.33 3.20
N VAL A 13 2.34 -6.59 3.02
CA VAL A 13 3.39 -6.84 2.01
C VAL A 13 4.05 -8.19 2.26
N TYR A 14 4.43 -8.49 3.50
CA TYR A 14 5.01 -9.78 3.86
C TYR A 14 4.07 -10.93 3.52
N ARG A 15 2.79 -10.82 3.89
CA ARG A 15 1.78 -11.82 3.55
C ARG A 15 1.59 -11.95 2.04
N SER A 16 1.52 -10.85 1.30
CA SER A 16 1.43 -10.87 -0.18
C SER A 16 2.62 -11.59 -0.81
N TRP A 17 3.83 -11.35 -0.29
CA TRP A 17 5.05 -11.95 -0.82
C TRP A 17 5.08 -13.47 -0.58
N VAL A 18 4.72 -13.90 0.64
CA VAL A 18 4.78 -15.31 1.04
C VAL A 18 3.62 -16.12 0.45
N SER A 19 2.39 -15.59 0.48
CA SER A 19 1.21 -16.32 0.00
C SER A 19 1.19 -16.51 -1.51
N ARG A 20 1.82 -15.59 -2.27
CA ARG A 20 1.82 -15.57 -3.74
C ARG A 20 0.41 -15.73 -4.33
N THR A 21 -0.59 -15.15 -3.67
CA THR A 21 -1.98 -15.07 -4.13
C THR A 21 -2.55 -13.69 -3.81
N ALA A 22 -3.49 -13.23 -4.65
CA ALA A 22 -4.23 -12.00 -4.49
C ALA A 22 -5.60 -12.21 -3.81
N ALA A 23 -5.92 -13.45 -3.40
CA ALA A 23 -7.17 -13.80 -2.75
C ALA A 23 -7.40 -12.98 -1.46
N GLY A 24 -8.63 -12.46 -1.29
CA GLY A 24 -9.03 -11.69 -0.11
C GLY A 24 -8.52 -10.24 -0.06
N LYS A 25 -7.76 -9.76 -1.05
CA LYS A 25 -7.33 -8.36 -1.14
C LYS A 25 -8.23 -7.54 -2.06
N SER A 26 -8.52 -6.29 -1.66
CA SER A 26 -9.27 -5.32 -2.48
C SER A 26 -8.33 -4.28 -3.10
N LEU A 27 -8.11 -4.38 -4.41
CA LEU A 27 -7.30 -3.42 -5.16
C LEU A 27 -7.87 -1.99 -5.06
N ALA A 28 -9.20 -1.84 -5.11
CA ALA A 28 -9.85 -0.54 -5.01
C ALA A 28 -9.53 0.15 -3.68
N PHE A 29 -9.59 -0.59 -2.57
CA PHE A 29 -9.24 -0.06 -1.24
C PHE A 29 -7.77 0.39 -1.18
N MET A 30 -6.86 -0.43 -1.72
CA MET A 30 -5.43 -0.10 -1.74
C MET A 30 -5.15 1.16 -2.58
N ILE A 31 -5.82 1.32 -3.73
CA ILE A 31 -5.70 2.52 -4.56
C ILE A 31 -6.23 3.76 -3.82
N ILE A 32 -7.44 3.67 -3.24
CA ILE A 32 -8.06 4.80 -2.50
C ILE A 32 -7.17 5.27 -1.35
N ILE A 33 -6.58 4.33 -0.60
CA ILE A 33 -5.67 4.68 0.48
C ILE A 33 -4.37 5.27 -0.06
N CYS A 34 -3.81 4.70 -1.13
CA CYS A 34 -2.59 5.21 -1.74
C CYS A 34 -2.77 6.66 -2.20
N THR A 35 -3.90 6.99 -2.84
CA THR A 35 -4.20 8.38 -3.24
C THR A 35 -4.40 9.29 -2.03
N GLY A 36 -5.04 8.79 -0.96
CA GLY A 36 -5.15 9.50 0.31
C GLY A 36 -3.79 9.85 0.94
N TYR A 37 -2.82 8.93 0.91
CA TYR A 37 -1.47 9.20 1.42
C TYR A 37 -0.72 10.21 0.56
N ILE A 38 -0.85 10.14 -0.77
CA ILE A 38 -0.25 11.11 -1.69
C ILE A 38 -0.85 12.50 -1.48
N ALA A 39 -2.17 12.61 -1.32
CA ALA A 39 -2.84 13.87 -1.02
C ALA A 39 -2.38 14.46 0.33
N GLY A 40 -2.29 13.63 1.37
CA GLY A 40 -1.78 14.05 2.68
C GLY A 40 -0.30 14.47 2.65
N PHE A 41 0.52 13.78 1.86
CA PHE A 41 1.90 14.17 1.59
C PHE A 41 1.97 15.56 0.96
N PHE A 42 1.25 15.81 -0.13
CA PHE A 42 1.24 17.12 -0.79
C PHE A 42 0.70 18.22 0.13
N HIS A 43 -0.36 17.95 0.90
CA HIS A 43 -0.85 18.92 1.88
C HIS A 43 0.23 19.31 2.90
N LYS A 44 1.03 18.36 3.37
CA LYS A 44 2.17 18.62 4.27
C LYS A 44 3.30 19.40 3.58
N VAL A 45 3.59 19.10 2.31
CA VAL A 45 4.58 19.86 1.52
C VAL A 45 4.19 21.33 1.36
N TYR A 46 2.92 21.61 1.03
CA TYR A 46 2.50 22.98 0.67
C TYR A 46 2.04 23.83 1.84
N PHE A 47 1.47 23.23 2.90
CA PHE A 47 0.82 24.00 3.96
C PHE A 47 1.48 23.88 5.33
N ASN A 48 2.05 22.72 5.69
CA ASN A 48 2.57 22.48 7.04
C ASN A 48 3.68 21.42 7.03
N PHE A 49 4.91 21.86 6.78
CA PHE A 49 6.06 20.97 6.72
C PHE A 49 6.53 20.55 8.11
N ASP A 50 6.39 19.27 8.43
CA ASP A 50 6.87 18.66 9.66
C ASP A 50 7.33 17.22 9.40
N GLY A 51 7.88 16.56 10.43
CA GLY A 51 8.37 15.18 10.32
C GLY A 51 7.30 14.14 9.95
N VAL A 52 6.01 14.47 10.02
CA VAL A 52 4.93 13.55 9.63
C VAL A 52 4.92 13.31 8.12
N ILE A 53 5.54 14.20 7.33
CA ILE A 53 5.71 14.00 5.88
C ILE A 53 6.38 12.66 5.55
N TYR A 54 7.38 12.24 6.33
CA TYR A 54 8.07 10.96 6.14
C TYR A 54 7.15 9.77 6.37
N LEU A 55 6.21 9.89 7.33
CA LEU A 55 5.21 8.85 7.55
C LEU A 55 4.26 8.75 6.36
N TYR A 56 3.80 9.86 5.78
CA TYR A 56 2.97 9.82 4.57
C TYR A 56 3.71 9.19 3.39
N ALA A 57 4.96 9.59 3.16
CA ALA A 57 5.79 9.03 2.08
C ALA A 57 6.03 7.53 2.26
N LEU A 58 6.42 7.09 3.46
CA LEU A 58 6.65 5.68 3.76
C LEU A 58 5.38 4.85 3.58
N ASN A 59 4.24 5.34 4.08
CA ASN A 59 2.96 4.68 3.91
C ASN A 59 2.57 4.54 2.42
N ALA A 60 2.69 5.62 1.64
CA ALA A 60 2.42 5.59 0.20
C ALA A 60 3.31 4.56 -0.53
N LEU A 61 4.62 4.52 -0.21
CA LEU A 61 5.56 3.57 -0.81
C LEU A 61 5.21 2.12 -0.46
N LEU A 62 4.88 1.83 0.80
CA LEU A 62 4.53 0.48 1.24
C LEU A 62 3.23 -0.01 0.60
N VAL A 63 2.19 0.84 0.53
CA VAL A 63 0.93 0.51 -0.14
C VAL A 63 1.17 0.29 -1.63
N PHE A 64 1.95 1.15 -2.26
CA PHE A 64 2.30 1.02 -3.67
C PHE A 64 3.04 -0.29 -3.96
N ALA A 65 4.00 -0.67 -3.13
CA ALA A 65 4.69 -1.95 -3.23
C ALA A 65 3.71 -3.13 -3.09
N ASP A 66 2.75 -3.04 -2.15
CA ASP A 66 1.72 -4.07 -1.99
C ASP A 66 0.77 -4.14 -3.19
N ILE A 67 0.45 -3.00 -3.84
CA ILE A 67 -0.31 -2.97 -5.10
C ILE A 67 0.46 -3.70 -6.21
N MET A 68 1.76 -3.45 -6.34
CA MET A 68 2.60 -4.16 -7.33
C MET A 68 2.60 -5.67 -7.07
N LEU A 69 2.69 -6.08 -5.81
CA LEU A 69 2.58 -7.50 -5.44
C LEU A 69 1.20 -8.08 -5.71
N TYR A 70 0.13 -7.33 -5.46
CA TYR A 70 -1.22 -7.73 -5.82
C TYR A 70 -1.34 -8.01 -7.32
N LEU A 71 -0.84 -7.11 -8.18
CA LEU A 71 -0.90 -7.28 -9.63
C LEU A 71 -0.10 -8.52 -10.08
N ARG A 72 1.10 -8.72 -9.52
CA ARG A 72 1.90 -9.92 -9.77
C ARG A 72 1.16 -11.19 -9.35
N ASN A 73 0.62 -11.21 -8.13
CA ASN A 73 -0.06 -12.38 -7.58
C ASN A 73 -1.36 -12.68 -8.31
N LYS A 74 -2.10 -11.67 -8.75
CA LYS A 74 -3.31 -11.83 -9.57
C LYS A 74 -3.00 -12.55 -10.87
N ARG A 75 -1.86 -12.23 -11.51
CA ARG A 75 -1.39 -12.95 -12.70
C ARG A 75 -1.01 -14.39 -12.38
N LEU A 76 -0.36 -14.65 -11.24
CA LEU A 76 -0.03 -16.02 -10.80
C LEU A 76 -1.28 -16.85 -10.54
N ASP A 77 -2.31 -16.25 -9.94
CA ASP A 77 -3.58 -16.94 -9.67
C ASP A 77 -4.32 -17.27 -10.98
N GLN A 78 -4.30 -16.37 -11.97
CA GLN A 78 -4.84 -16.65 -13.30
C GLN A 78 -4.13 -17.83 -14.00
N LEU A 79 -2.80 -17.89 -13.92
CA LEU A 79 -2.01 -18.99 -14.50
C LEU A 79 -2.22 -20.34 -13.79
N ARG A 80 -2.65 -20.35 -12.53
CA ARG A 80 -3.00 -21.58 -11.81
C ARG A 80 -4.41 -22.08 -12.11
N ALA A 81 -5.27 -21.21 -12.63
CA ALA A 81 -6.65 -21.51 -12.97
C ALA A 81 -6.83 -21.97 -14.43
N SER A 82 -5.82 -21.82 -15.28
CA SER A 82 -5.71 -22.34 -16.65
C SER A 82 -5.07 -23.71 -16.68
#